data_AF-A0A967MQZ6-F1
#
_entry.id   AF-A0A967MQZ6-F1
#
_cell.length_a   1.000
_cell.length_b   1.000
_cell.length_c   1.000
_cell.angle_alpha   90.00
_cell.angle_beta   90.00
_cell.angle_gamma   90.00
#
_symmetry.space_group_name_H-M   'P 1'
#
loop_
_entity.id
_entity.type
_entity.pdbx_description
1 polymer ?
#
loop_
_entity_poly.entity_id
_entity_poly.type
_entity_poly.pdbx_seq_one_letter_code
_entity_poly.pdbx_strand_id
1 'polypeptide(L)' 'GVGDKVSLVLAPLAAAAGCTVPMISGRGLGHTGGTLDKLESIPGLRTNLSEREFAGQLETLG' A
#
# COMPACT_ATOMS: atom_id res chain seq x y z
N GLY A 1 -1.22 3.10 -14.04
CA GLY A 1 -0.80 2.44 -15.30
C GLY A 1 -1.50 1.10 -15.46
N VAL A 2 -1.49 0.53 -16.66
CA VAL A 2 -2.04 -0.83 -16.91
C VAL A 2 -1.03 -1.87 -16.42
N GLY A 3 -1.47 -2.81 -15.58
CA GLY A 3 -0.60 -3.87 -15.02
C GLY A 3 0.47 -3.39 -14.03
N ASP A 4 0.46 -2.10 -13.69
CA ASP A 4 1.45 -1.51 -12.79
C ASP A 4 1.30 -2.06 -11.36
N LYS A 5 2.34 -2.72 -10.88
CA LYS A 5 2.39 -3.35 -9.57
C LYS A 5 3.63 -2.93 -8.78
N VAL A 6 4.33 -1.89 -9.23
CA VAL A 6 5.61 -1.46 -8.64
C VAL A 6 5.43 -1.14 -7.16
N SER A 7 4.36 -0.43 -6.79
CA SER A 7 4.07 -0.08 -5.40
C SER A 7 4.00 -1.29 -4.46
N LEU A 8 3.49 -2.44 -4.92
CA LEU A 8 3.36 -3.65 -4.10
C LEU A 8 4.72 -4.24 -3.70
N VAL A 9 5.74 -4.05 -4.53
CA VAL A 9 7.09 -4.57 -4.28
C VAL A 9 7.98 -3.48 -3.67
N LEU A 10 7.86 -2.25 -4.16
CA LEU A 10 8.73 -1.15 -3.76
C LEU A 10 8.52 -0.75 -2.30
N ALA A 11 7.27 -0.73 -1.81
CA ALA A 11 6.98 -0.38 -0.42
C ALA A 11 7.70 -1.31 0.58
N PRO A 12 7.48 -2.64 0.56
CA PRO A 12 8.18 -3.52 1.49
C PRO A 12 9.70 -3.58 1.24
N LEU A 13 10.16 -3.40 0.01
CA LEU A 13 11.60 -3.36 -0.29
C LEU A 13 12.28 -2.15 0.35
N ALA A 14 11.67 -0.97 0.24
CA ALA A 14 12.19 0.25 0.85
C ALA A 14 12.11 0.17 2.39
N ALA A 15 11.03 -0.38 2.93
CA ALA A 15 10.89 -0.64 4.37
C ALA A 15 12.00 -1.57 4.89
N ALA A 16 12.28 -2.67 4.18
CA ALA A 16 13.37 -3.59 4.51
C ALA A 16 14.76 -2.94 4.40
N ALA A 17 14.90 -1.89 3.60
CA ALA A 17 16.12 -1.08 3.50
C ALA A 17 16.23 0.00 4.60
N GLY A 18 15.27 0.08 5.53
CA GLY A 18 15.26 1.03 6.64
C GLY A 18 14.58 2.37 6.33
N CYS A 19 13.87 2.48 5.21
CA CYS A 19 13.07 3.67 4.91
C CYS A 19 11.67 3.57 5.54
N THR A 20 11.12 4.70 5.99
CA THR A 20 9.70 4.78 6.36
C THR A 20 8.84 5.05 5.13
N VAL A 21 7.80 4.25 4.88
CA VAL A 21 6.98 4.36 3.66
C VAL A 21 5.51 4.71 3.98
N PRO A 22 5.17 6.00 4.18
CA PRO A 22 3.80 6.44 4.43
C PRO A 22 2.96 6.48 3.14
N MET A 23 2.71 5.31 2.55
CA MET A 23 2.00 5.21 1.27
C MET A 23 0.50 5.48 1.44
N ILE A 24 0.04 6.61 0.89
CA ILE A 24 -1.36 6.84 0.56
C ILE A 24 -1.55 6.49 -0.91
N SER A 25 -2.48 5.59 -1.22
CA SER A 25 -2.70 5.13 -2.59
C SER A 25 -4.15 5.27 -3.03
N GLY A 26 -4.36 5.10 -4.33
CA GLY A 26 -5.67 5.25 -4.97
C GLY A 26 -6.28 3.93 -5.42
N ARG A 27 -7.59 4.00 -5.69
CA ARG A 27 -8.33 3.01 -6.46
C ARG A 27 -8.13 3.21 -7.95
N GLY A 28 -8.68 2.29 -8.74
CA GLY A 28 -8.67 2.34 -10.20
C GLY A 28 -9.27 3.63 -10.73
N LEU A 29 -8.72 4.09 -11.85
CA LEU A 29 -9.16 5.27 -12.57
C LEU A 29 -9.25 4.95 -14.05
N GLY A 30 -10.46 5.06 -14.60
CA GLY A 30 -10.74 4.65 -15.99
C GLY A 30 -10.41 3.18 -16.22
N HIS A 31 -9.59 2.90 -17.24
CA HIS A 31 -9.18 1.54 -17.60
C HIS A 31 -7.97 1.02 -16.81
N THR A 32 -7.47 1.79 -15.84
CA THR A 32 -6.30 1.40 -15.02
C THR A 32 -6.74 0.94 -13.63
N GLY A 33 -6.15 -0.14 -13.13
CA GLY A 33 -6.40 -0.64 -11.77
C GLY A 33 -5.52 0.06 -10.72
N GLY A 34 -6.08 0.33 -9.55
CA GLY A 34 -5.38 0.98 -8.43
C GLY A 34 -4.54 -0.01 -7.61
N THR A 35 -3.66 0.52 -6.77
CA THR A 35 -2.89 -0.30 -5.82
C THR A 35 -3.79 -0.80 -4.70
N LEU A 36 -4.73 0.03 -4.22
CA LEU A 36 -5.68 -0.38 -3.16
C LEU A 36 -6.53 -1.57 -3.59
N ASP A 37 -7.04 -1.56 -4.83
CA ASP A 37 -7.89 -2.66 -5.33
C ASP A 37 -7.12 -3.99 -5.41
N LYS A 38 -5.81 -3.92 -5.72
CA LYS A 38 -4.94 -5.11 -5.75
C LYS A 38 -4.66 -5.63 -4.35
N LEU A 39 -4.42 -4.74 -3.39
CA LEU A 39 -4.20 -5.10 -1.99
C LEU A 39 -5.46 -5.76 -1.39
N GLU A 40 -6.65 -5.21 -1.66
CA GLU A 40 -7.93 -5.76 -1.19
C GLU A 40 -8.30 -7.11 -1.82
N SER A 41 -7.62 -7.53 -2.89
CA SER A 41 -7.78 -8.90 -3.41
C SER A 41 -7.21 -9.97 -2.47
N ILE A 42 -6.37 -9.58 -1.50
CA ILE A 42 -5.87 -10.46 -0.45
C ILE A 42 -6.94 -10.61 0.64
N PRO A 43 -7.47 -11.82 0.89
CA PRO A 43 -8.54 -12.01 1.88
C PRO A 43 -8.16 -11.49 3.27
N GLY A 44 -9.01 -10.62 3.83
CA GLY A 44 -8.85 -10.05 5.16
C GLY A 44 -7.93 -8.82 5.24
N LEU A 45 -7.28 -8.40 4.14
CA LEU A 45 -6.47 -7.20 4.13
C LEU A 45 -7.34 -5.94 4.14
N ARG A 46 -7.06 -5.03 5.08
CA ARG A 46 -7.75 -3.74 5.23
C ARG A 46 -6.88 -2.59 4.73
N THR A 47 -7.45 -1.70 3.93
CA THR A 47 -6.79 -0.48 3.40
C THR A 47 -7.30 0.81 4.06
N ASN A 48 -8.51 0.76 4.62
CA ASN A 48 -9.10 1.89 5.33
C ASN A 48 -8.67 1.85 6.81
N LEU A 49 -7.56 2.52 7.10
CA LEU A 49 -6.99 2.65 8.42
C LEU A 49 -7.30 4.05 8.99
N SER A 50 -7.59 4.12 10.29
CA SER A 50 -7.54 5.38 11.02
C SER A 50 -6.12 5.93 11.07
N GLU A 51 -5.96 7.24 11.32
CA GLU A 51 -4.64 7.86 11.45
C GLU A 51 -3.76 7.17 12.51
N ARG A 52 -4.36 6.73 13.61
CA ARG A 52 -3.66 6.00 14.68
C ARG A 52 -3.20 4.62 14.20
N GLU A 53 -4.06 3.86 13.53
CA GLU A 53 -3.68 2.56 12.97
C GLU A 53 -2.57 2.73 11.92
N PHE A 54 -2.67 3.75 11.07
CA PHE A 54 -1.66 4.07 10.05
C PHE A 54 -0.30 4.41 10.66
N ALA A 55 -0.25 5.29 11.67
CA ALA A 55 0.98 5.61 12.38
C ALA A 55 1.61 4.36 13.04
N GLY A 56 0.79 3.51 13.67
CA GLY A 56 1.26 2.27 14.26
C GLY A 56 1.86 1.27 13.25
N GLN A 57 1.37 1.24 12.01
CA GLN A 57 1.97 0.43 10.94
C GLN A 57 3.38 0.92 10.61
N LEU A 58 3.59 2.24 10.48
CA LEU A 58 4.91 2.81 10.18
C LEU A 58 5.92 2.55 11.29
N GLU A 59 5.50 2.67 12.55
CA GLU A 59 6.37 2.36 13.70
C GLU A 59 6.78 0.88 13.75
N THR A 60 5.90 -0.02 13.29
CA THR A 60 6.12 -1.48 13.39
C THR A 60 6.84 -2.04 12.17
N LEU A 61 6.54 -1.54 10.97
CA LEU A 61 6.95 -2.15 9.70
C LEU A 61 7.92 -1.30 8.89
N GLY A 62 8.03 0.01 9.17
CA GLY A 62 8.76 0.97 8.34
C GLY A 62 7.83 1.81 7.47
#